data_AF-A0A7S3UK81-F1
#
_entry.id   AF-A0A7S3UK81-F1
#
_cell.length_a   1.000
_cell.length_b   1.000
_cell.length_c   1.000
_cell.angle_alpha   90.00
_cell.angle_beta   90.00
_cell.angle_gamma   90.00
#
_symmetry.space_group_name_H-M   'P 1'
#
loop_
_entity.id
_entity.type
_entity.pdbx_description
1 polymer ?
#
loop_
_entity_poly.entity_id
_entity_poly.type
_entity_poly.pdbx_seq_one_letter_code
_entity_poly.pdbx_strand_id
1 'polypeptide(L)'
;VVLSFIFLKQRFSVWQILAIVVVIAGVAMKSFVNSVDGSHQLIVGTILILCGCFMHSLTNIINEYYIKKYDFPPTRLCGLIGIYSIIVYAFYFIGWNSWRIQDQIVDEIEEAGSDVGTVMGWYVLFILCNFLHATCFFLLLNRIGNVGTAIAKGLKTGIYIFLAHFMYCSNIEKYCLFPLDRWQRDITLASALMSIFGVISYGFATKKYNEKKA
;
A
#
# COMPACT_ATOMS: atom_id res chain seq x y z
N VAL A 1 5.41 -5.04 13.01
CA VAL A 1 6.42 -5.84 13.76
C VAL A 1 6.03 -6.00 15.21
N VAL A 2 5.93 -4.92 16.00
CA VAL A 2 5.59 -4.98 17.44
C VAL A 2 4.27 -5.71 17.69
N LEU A 3 3.20 -5.32 17.00
CA LEU A 3 1.90 -5.98 17.15
C LEU A 3 1.95 -7.46 16.73
N SER A 4 2.71 -7.83 15.69
CA SER A 4 2.89 -9.23 15.28
C SER A 4 3.65 -10.06 16.32
N PHE A 5 4.59 -9.44 17.04
CA PHE A 5 5.26 -10.06 18.18
C PHE A 5 4.30 -10.31 19.34
N ILE A 6 3.43 -9.34 19.66
CA ILE A 6 2.47 -9.44 20.76
C ILE A 6 1.36 -10.46 20.48
N PHE A 7 0.68 -10.35 19.33
CA PHE A 7 -0.52 -11.14 19.02
C PHE A 7 -0.20 -12.52 18.42
N LEU A 8 0.80 -12.61 17.54
CA LEU A 8 1.17 -13.86 16.86
C LEU A 8 2.38 -14.57 17.49
N LYS A 9 2.99 -14.00 18.54
CA LYS A 9 4.21 -14.51 19.19
C LYS A 9 5.35 -14.79 18.19
N GLN A 10 5.38 -14.05 17.09
CA GLN A 10 6.34 -14.24 16.02
C GLN A 10 7.73 -13.78 16.48
N ARG A 11 8.74 -14.64 16.33
CA ARG A 11 10.15 -14.31 16.61
C ARG A 11 10.83 -13.86 15.32
N PHE A 12 11.63 -12.80 15.40
CA PHE A 12 12.40 -12.28 14.27
C PHE A 12 13.90 -12.38 14.57
N SER A 13 14.67 -12.72 13.54
CA SER A 13 16.13 -12.64 13.57
C SER A 13 16.59 -11.19 13.56
N VAL A 14 17.74 -10.89 14.16
CA VAL A 14 18.39 -9.56 14.09
C VAL A 14 18.55 -9.12 12.64
N TRP A 15 18.92 -10.03 11.74
CA TRP A 15 19.07 -9.76 10.30
C TRP A 15 17.74 -9.41 9.62
N GLN A 16 16.63 -9.99 10.06
CA GLN A 16 15.30 -9.64 9.54
C GLN A 16 14.88 -8.25 10.02
N ILE A 17 15.17 -7.89 11.28
CA ILE A 17 14.88 -6.57 11.83
C ILE A 17 15.70 -5.50 11.09
N LEU A 18 16.99 -5.73 10.88
CA LEU A 18 17.84 -4.81 10.12
C LEU A 18 17.29 -4.58 8.70
N ALA A 19 16.91 -5.65 8.00
CA ALA A 19 16.33 -5.54 6.67
C ALA A 19 14.99 -4.76 6.67
N ILE A 20 14.15 -4.96 7.68
CA ILE A 20 12.90 -4.19 7.86
C ILE A 20 13.19 -2.70 8.05
N VAL A 21 14.16 -2.35 8.88
CA VAL A 21 14.55 -0.95 9.12
C VAL A 21 15.05 -0.30 7.83
N VAL A 22 15.83 -1.02 7.02
CA VAL A 22 16.30 -0.52 5.71
C VAL A 22 15.13 -0.23 4.76
N VAL A 23 14.12 -1.11 4.70
CA VAL A 23 12.92 -0.86 3.89
C VAL A 23 12.14 0.35 4.39
N ILE A 24 11.96 0.48 5.71
CA ILE A 24 11.28 1.64 6.31
C ILE A 24 12.03 2.94 5.98
N ALA A 25 13.36 2.94 6.11
CA ALA A 25 14.20 4.09 5.79
C ALA A 25 14.10 4.45 4.30
N GLY A 26 14.13 3.46 3.40
CA GLY A 26 13.95 3.69 1.97
C GLY A 26 12.60 4.35 1.65
N VAL A 27 11.50 3.83 2.19
CA VAL A 27 10.16 4.41 1.97
C VAL A 27 10.05 5.81 2.57
N ALA A 28 10.57 6.03 3.79
CA ALA A 28 10.55 7.33 4.45
C ALA A 28 11.40 8.37 3.72
N MET A 29 12.53 7.96 3.15
CA MET A 29 13.44 8.84 2.43
C MET A 29 12.76 9.52 1.24
N LYS A 30 11.85 8.80 0.57
CA LYS A 30 11.06 9.34 -0.54
C LYS A 30 10.16 10.52 -0.12
N SER A 31 9.70 10.56 1.14
CA SER A 31 8.83 11.61 1.63
C SER A 31 9.52 12.98 1.75
N PHE A 32 10.86 13.02 1.91
CA PHE A 32 11.60 14.29 2.05
C PHE A 32 11.64 15.13 0.78
N VAL A 33 11.30 14.56 -0.38
CA VAL A 33 11.21 15.30 -1.66
C VAL A 33 10.00 16.24 -1.67
N ASN A 34 8.98 15.96 -0.86
CA ASN A 34 7.75 16.76 -0.78
C ASN A 34 7.79 17.66 0.46
N SER A 35 8.32 18.87 0.33
CA SER A 35 8.20 19.90 1.38
C SER A 35 6.75 20.40 1.44
N VAL A 36 6.11 20.32 2.61
CA VAL A 36 4.73 20.79 2.81
C VAL A 36 4.72 21.82 3.93
N ASP A 37 4.20 23.03 3.64
CA ASP A 37 4.16 24.14 4.59
C ASP A 37 3.17 23.89 5.73
N GLY A 38 3.63 24.10 6.97
CA GLY A 38 2.99 23.73 8.23
C GLY A 38 1.63 24.36 8.55
N SER A 39 0.59 24.03 7.78
CA SER A 39 -0.79 24.44 8.06
C SER A 39 -1.46 23.55 9.12
N HIS A 40 -2.43 24.09 9.85
CA HIS A 40 -3.22 23.32 10.84
C HIS A 40 -3.92 22.09 10.22
N GLN A 41 -4.26 22.15 8.93
CA GLN A 41 -4.85 21.03 8.21
C GLN A 41 -3.87 19.85 8.07
N LEU A 42 -2.56 20.12 7.99
CA LEU A 42 -1.54 19.07 7.97
C LEU A 42 -1.45 18.32 9.29
N ILE A 43 -1.59 19.01 10.42
CA ILE A 43 -1.54 18.38 11.74
C ILE A 43 -2.72 17.42 11.89
N VAL A 44 -3.92 17.87 11.56
CA VAL A 44 -5.13 17.04 11.58
C VAL A 44 -4.99 15.85 10.63
N GLY A 45 -4.54 16.07 9.40
CA GLY A 45 -4.27 15.00 8.43
C GLY A 45 -3.23 13.99 8.94
N THR A 46 -2.17 14.45 9.59
CA THR A 46 -1.12 13.59 10.17
C THR A 46 -1.68 12.69 11.27
N ILE A 47 -2.49 13.24 12.18
CA ILE A 47 -3.13 12.47 13.26
C ILE A 47 -4.07 11.42 12.67
N LEU A 48 -4.88 11.80 11.68
CA LEU A 48 -5.80 10.88 11.00
C LEU A 48 -5.06 9.74 10.28
N ILE A 49 -3.96 10.05 9.58
CA ILE A 49 -3.12 9.05 8.92
C ILE A 49 -2.51 8.10 9.95
N LEU A 50 -1.99 8.60 11.07
CA LEU A 50 -1.42 7.75 12.12
C LEU A 50 -2.47 6.80 12.73
N CYS A 51 -3.66 7.32 13.01
CA CYS A 51 -4.78 6.51 13.50
C CYS A 51 -5.17 5.43 12.46
N GLY A 52 -5.32 5.82 11.19
CA GLY A 52 -5.62 4.91 10.10
C GLY A 52 -4.55 3.83 9.92
N CYS A 53 -3.27 4.18 9.99
CA CYS A 53 -2.16 3.22 9.91
C CYS A 53 -2.17 2.22 11.07
N PHE A 54 -2.50 2.68 12.29
CA PHE A 54 -2.63 1.81 13.45
C PHE A 54 -3.79 0.83 13.29
N MET A 55 -4.99 1.33 12.94
CA MET A 55 -6.17 0.48 12.69
C MET A 55 -5.92 -0.50 11.54
N HIS A 56 -5.32 -0.05 10.44
CA HIS A 56 -4.96 -0.91 9.31
C HIS A 56 -4.00 -2.03 9.73
N SER A 57 -2.98 -1.70 10.52
CA SER A 57 -2.02 -2.69 11.03
C SER A 57 -2.68 -3.71 11.95
N LEU A 58 -3.60 -3.27 12.82
CA LEU A 58 -4.35 -4.14 13.72
C LEU A 58 -5.26 -5.09 12.94
N THR A 59 -6.04 -4.59 11.99
CA THR A 59 -6.93 -5.41 11.14
C THR A 59 -6.16 -6.48 10.39
N ASN A 60 -5.00 -6.16 9.81
CA ASN A 60 -4.20 -7.15 9.10
C ASN A 60 -3.67 -8.27 10.03
N ILE A 61 -3.34 -7.92 11.27
CA ILE A 61 -2.85 -8.89 12.27
C ILE A 61 -3.97 -9.77 12.78
N ILE A 62 -5.16 -9.21 13.02
CA ILE A 62 -6.36 -9.97 13.37
C ILE A 62 -6.71 -10.92 12.22
N ASN A 63 -6.70 -10.45 10.98
CA ASN A 63 -6.95 -11.29 9.80
C ASN A 63 -5.93 -12.43 9.69
N GLU A 64 -4.63 -12.15 9.88
CA GLU A 64 -3.60 -13.18 9.89
C GLU A 64 -3.81 -14.18 11.03
N TYR A 65 -4.19 -13.70 12.22
CA TYR A 65 -4.51 -14.55 13.35
C TYR A 65 -5.68 -15.49 13.04
N TYR A 66 -6.77 -14.99 12.45
CA TYR A 66 -7.90 -15.83 12.05
C TYR A 66 -7.52 -16.88 11.02
N ILE A 67 -6.80 -16.48 9.97
CA ILE A 67 -6.34 -17.39 8.91
C ILE A 67 -5.44 -18.48 9.51
N LYS A 68 -4.43 -18.12 10.31
CA LYS A 68 -3.43 -19.08 10.79
C LYS A 68 -3.88 -19.92 11.98
N LYS A 69 -4.69 -19.37 12.89
CA LYS A 69 -5.10 -20.06 14.11
C LYS A 69 -6.33 -20.93 13.91
N TYR A 70 -7.27 -20.51 13.07
CA TYR A 70 -8.52 -21.22 12.80
C TYR A 70 -8.55 -21.89 11.42
N ASP A 71 -7.43 -21.89 10.70
CA ASP A 71 -7.29 -22.41 9.32
C ASP A 71 -8.39 -21.88 8.38
N PHE A 72 -8.80 -20.63 8.60
CA PHE A 72 -9.91 -20.06 7.87
C PHE A 72 -9.49 -19.73 6.43
N PRO A 73 -10.25 -20.16 5.40
CA PRO A 73 -9.86 -19.98 4.01
C PRO A 73 -9.71 -18.48 3.66
N PRO A 74 -8.55 -18.04 3.15
CA PRO A 74 -8.23 -16.62 2.96
C PRO A 74 -9.16 -15.94 1.95
N THR A 75 -9.64 -16.67 0.94
CA THR A 75 -10.56 -16.15 -0.08
C THR A 75 -11.94 -15.84 0.48
N ARG A 76 -12.45 -16.67 1.40
CA ARG A 76 -13.74 -16.40 2.07
C ARG A 76 -13.63 -15.21 3.00
N LEU A 77 -12.51 -15.08 3.72
CA LEU A 77 -12.28 -13.93 4.61
C LEU A 77 -12.23 -12.62 3.81
N CYS A 78 -11.53 -12.63 2.67
CA CYS A 78 -11.50 -11.52 1.73
C CYS A 78 -12.92 -11.14 1.27
N GLY A 79 -13.75 -12.12 0.91
CA GLY A 79 -15.14 -11.90 0.50
C GLY A 79 -16.00 -11.28 1.60
N LEU A 80 -15.92 -11.80 2.84
CA LEU A 80 -16.68 -11.27 3.98
C LEU A 80 -16.31 -9.82 4.29
N ILE A 81 -15.01 -9.51 4.31
CA ILE A 81 -14.52 -8.14 4.55
C ILE A 81 -14.95 -7.21 3.40
N GLY A 82 -14.92 -7.71 2.15
CA GLY A 82 -15.41 -6.98 0.99
C GLY A 82 -16.89 -6.63 1.09
N ILE A 83 -17.74 -7.60 1.43
CA ILE A 83 -19.19 -7.38 1.61
C ILE A 83 -19.45 -6.37 2.74
N TYR A 84 -18.80 -6.54 3.89
CA TYR A 84 -18.92 -5.58 4.99
C TYR A 84 -18.52 -4.16 4.57
N SER A 85 -17.42 -4.04 3.83
CA SER A 85 -16.95 -2.75 3.32
C SER A 85 -17.96 -2.13 2.36
N ILE A 86 -18.53 -2.89 1.44
CA ILE A 86 -19.56 -2.42 0.50
C ILE A 86 -20.77 -1.87 1.26
N ILE A 87 -21.23 -2.58 2.30
CA ILE A 87 -22.38 -2.15 3.10
C ILE A 87 -22.08 -0.80 3.77
N VAL A 88 -20.93 -0.67 4.43
CA VAL A 88 -20.54 0.58 5.12
C VAL A 88 -20.39 1.74 4.12
N TYR A 89 -19.74 1.50 2.97
CA TYR A 89 -19.57 2.52 1.94
C TYR A 89 -20.90 2.90 1.27
N ALA A 90 -21.81 1.95 1.08
CA ALA A 90 -23.14 2.23 0.54
C ALA A 90 -23.93 3.16 1.47
N PHE A 91 -23.92 2.89 2.79
CA PHE A 91 -24.56 3.76 3.77
C PHE A 91 -23.94 5.15 3.79
N TYR A 92 -22.61 5.25 3.75
CA TYR A 92 -21.92 6.54 3.67
C TYR A 92 -22.28 7.30 2.39
N PHE A 93 -22.30 6.61 1.25
CA PHE A 93 -22.59 7.23 -0.05
C PHE A 93 -24.04 7.73 -0.13
N ILE A 94 -25.01 6.91 0.29
CA ILE A 94 -26.44 7.28 0.31
C ILE A 94 -26.68 8.42 1.32
N GLY A 95 -26.06 8.35 2.51
CA GLY A 95 -26.28 9.32 3.57
C GLY A 95 -25.65 10.70 3.30
N TRP A 96 -24.46 10.74 2.70
CA TRP A 96 -23.68 11.98 2.54
C TRP A 96 -23.70 12.56 1.12
N ASN A 97 -23.73 11.72 0.09
CA ASN A 97 -23.52 12.16 -1.30
C ASN A 97 -24.79 12.17 -2.17
N SER A 98 -25.94 11.72 -1.65
CA SER A 98 -27.17 11.56 -2.45
C SER A 98 -27.69 12.85 -3.11
N TRP A 99 -27.28 14.03 -2.63
CA TRP A 99 -27.76 15.33 -3.13
C TRP A 99 -26.79 16.09 -4.04
N ARG A 100 -25.56 15.62 -4.28
CA ARG A 100 -24.51 16.37 -5.03
C ARG A 100 -23.92 15.64 -6.23
N ILE A 101 -24.57 14.58 -6.71
CA ILE A 101 -24.05 13.72 -7.79
C ILE A 101 -23.97 14.47 -9.13
N GLN A 102 -24.95 15.32 -9.42
CA GLN A 102 -25.02 16.06 -10.69
C GLN A 102 -23.85 17.04 -10.79
N ASP A 103 -23.78 17.98 -9.83
CA ASP A 103 -22.80 19.07 -9.82
C ASP A 103 -21.33 18.64 -9.60
N GLN A 104 -21.08 17.47 -8.99
CA GLN A 104 -19.71 17.04 -8.64
C GLN A 104 -19.14 15.91 -9.50
N ILE A 105 -19.97 15.22 -10.30
CA ILE A 105 -19.53 14.03 -11.04
C ILE A 105 -19.83 14.18 -12.53
N VAL A 106 -21.07 14.51 -12.88
CA VAL A 106 -21.47 14.52 -14.30
C VAL A 106 -20.92 15.76 -15.00
N ASP A 107 -21.09 16.93 -14.38
CA ASP A 107 -20.69 18.21 -14.98
C ASP A 107 -19.15 18.30 -15.13
N GLU A 108 -18.38 17.79 -14.16
CA GLU A 108 -16.91 17.74 -14.26
C GLU A 108 -16.42 16.80 -15.38
N ILE A 109 -17.16 15.70 -15.67
CA ILE A 109 -16.80 14.75 -16.73
C ILE A 109 -17.06 15.35 -18.11
N GLU A 110 -18.20 16.03 -18.27
CA GLU A 110 -18.56 16.70 -19.52
C GLU A 110 -17.64 17.91 -19.79
N GLU A 111 -17.32 18.70 -18.77
CA GLU A 111 -16.37 19.81 -18.86
C GLU A 111 -14.93 19.35 -19.19
N ALA A 112 -14.54 18.16 -18.74
CA ALA A 112 -13.26 17.54 -19.09
C ALA A 112 -13.23 16.95 -20.51
N GLY A 113 -14.32 17.05 -21.28
CA GLY A 113 -14.42 16.56 -22.65
C GLY A 113 -14.39 15.03 -22.78
N SER A 114 -14.71 14.31 -21.71
CA SER A 114 -14.72 12.85 -21.66
C SER A 114 -16.14 12.31 -21.65
N ASP A 115 -16.34 11.16 -22.30
CA ASP A 115 -17.62 10.47 -22.28
C ASP A 115 -17.80 9.66 -20.99
N VAL A 116 -19.00 9.73 -20.39
CA VAL A 116 -19.36 9.02 -19.16
C VAL A 116 -19.17 7.50 -19.32
N GLY A 117 -19.47 6.95 -20.50
CA GLY A 117 -19.28 5.53 -20.80
C GLY A 117 -17.82 5.09 -20.73
N THR A 118 -16.90 5.92 -21.25
CA THR A 118 -15.46 5.67 -21.16
C THR A 118 -14.97 5.71 -19.72
N VAL A 119 -15.42 6.68 -18.93
CA VAL A 119 -15.08 6.81 -17.51
C VAL A 119 -15.58 5.59 -16.72
N MET A 120 -16.83 5.16 -16.95
CA MET A 120 -17.38 3.93 -16.36
C MET A 120 -16.54 2.70 -16.71
N GLY A 121 -16.08 2.58 -17.95
CA GLY A 121 -15.18 1.50 -18.37
C GLY A 121 -13.90 1.42 -17.54
N TRP A 122 -13.25 2.57 -17.30
CA TRP A 122 -12.06 2.64 -16.44
C TRP A 122 -12.35 2.28 -14.98
N TYR A 123 -13.50 2.68 -14.45
CA TYR A 123 -13.92 2.28 -13.10
C TYR A 123 -14.15 0.76 -12.98
N VAL A 124 -14.75 0.13 -13.99
CA VAL A 124 -14.92 -1.33 -14.01
C VAL A 124 -13.56 -2.03 -13.99
N LEU A 125 -12.62 -1.60 -14.83
CA LEU A 125 -11.26 -2.14 -14.82
C LEU A 125 -10.58 -1.94 -13.46
N PHE A 126 -10.72 -0.76 -12.86
CA PHE A 126 -10.19 -0.47 -11.54
C PHE A 126 -10.77 -1.40 -10.45
N ILE A 127 -12.06 -1.70 -10.49
CA ILE A 127 -12.70 -2.65 -9.57
C ILE A 127 -12.11 -4.06 -9.75
N LEU A 128 -11.96 -4.52 -10.99
CA LEU A 128 -11.37 -5.84 -11.27
C LEU A 128 -9.91 -5.93 -10.79
N CYS A 129 -9.11 -4.90 -11.04
CA CYS A 129 -7.73 -4.83 -10.54
C CYS A 129 -7.67 -4.83 -9.01
N ASN A 130 -8.58 -4.12 -8.33
CA ASN A 130 -8.64 -4.12 -6.87
C ASN A 130 -9.10 -5.47 -6.31
N PHE A 131 -10.03 -6.14 -6.98
CA PHE A 131 -10.46 -7.49 -6.60
C PHE A 131 -9.28 -8.49 -6.66
N LEU A 132 -8.52 -8.46 -7.76
CA LEU A 132 -7.30 -9.26 -7.92
C LEU A 132 -6.25 -8.89 -6.86
N HIS A 133 -6.05 -7.59 -6.62
CA HIS A 133 -5.11 -7.10 -5.61
C HIS A 133 -5.48 -7.57 -4.20
N ALA A 134 -6.74 -7.47 -3.80
CA ALA A 134 -7.24 -7.91 -2.51
C ALA A 134 -7.08 -9.42 -2.34
N THR A 135 -7.48 -10.20 -3.36
CA THR A 135 -7.33 -11.66 -3.34
C THR A 135 -5.87 -12.08 -3.17
N CYS A 136 -4.97 -11.47 -3.96
CA CYS A 136 -3.53 -11.71 -3.87
C CYS A 136 -2.98 -11.35 -2.48
N PHE A 137 -3.45 -10.23 -1.89
CA PHE A 137 -3.06 -9.83 -0.55
C PHE A 137 -3.42 -10.87 0.51
N PHE A 138 -4.64 -11.40 0.52
CA PHE A 138 -5.06 -12.42 1.50
C PHE A 138 -4.36 -13.77 1.30
N LEU A 139 -4.09 -14.16 0.04
CA LEU A 139 -3.29 -15.36 -0.24
C LEU A 139 -1.84 -15.20 0.25
N LEU A 140 -1.25 -14.03 0.04
CA LEU A 140 0.09 -13.72 0.50
C LEU A 140 0.16 -13.65 2.03
N LEU A 141 -0.86 -13.06 2.67
CA LEU A 141 -1.01 -13.00 4.12
C LEU A 141 -1.01 -14.40 4.75
N ASN A 142 -1.68 -15.37 4.11
CA ASN A 142 -1.66 -16.76 4.55
C ASN A 142 -0.26 -17.38 4.45
N ARG A 143 0.44 -17.18 3.30
CA ARG A 143 1.72 -17.84 3.00
C ARG A 143 2.91 -17.28 3.77
N ILE A 144 3.10 -15.97 3.78
CA ILE A 144 4.31 -15.32 4.34
C ILE A 144 4.02 -14.47 5.58
N GLY A 145 2.74 -14.24 5.91
CA GLY A 145 2.32 -13.40 7.04
C GLY A 145 2.39 -11.90 6.78
N ASN A 146 1.82 -11.11 7.69
CA ASN A 146 1.61 -9.67 7.52
C ASN A 146 2.94 -8.91 7.35
N VAL A 147 3.97 -9.29 8.11
CA VAL A 147 5.29 -8.63 8.01
C VAL A 147 5.95 -8.90 6.66
N GLY A 148 5.90 -10.14 6.17
CA GLY A 148 6.41 -10.48 4.84
C GLY A 148 5.64 -9.74 3.74
N THR A 149 4.32 -9.70 3.85
CA THR A 149 3.47 -8.94 2.91
C THR A 149 3.75 -7.44 2.94
N ALA A 150 3.99 -6.85 4.12
CA ALA A 150 4.33 -5.44 4.24
C ALA A 150 5.68 -5.11 3.56
N ILE A 151 6.67 -5.99 3.70
CA ILE A 151 7.97 -5.85 3.03
C ILE A 151 7.79 -5.98 1.51
N ALA A 152 7.01 -6.96 1.04
CA ALA A 152 6.69 -7.11 -0.38
C ALA A 152 5.97 -5.86 -0.95
N LYS A 153 5.13 -5.19 -0.16
CA LYS A 153 4.55 -3.89 -0.54
C LYS A 153 5.62 -2.79 -0.68
N GLY A 154 6.66 -2.81 0.13
CA GLY A 154 7.84 -1.93 -0.03
C GLY A 154 8.62 -2.18 -1.34
N LEU A 155 8.61 -3.40 -1.88
CA LEU A 155 9.20 -3.65 -3.20
C LEU A 155 8.43 -2.91 -4.31
N LYS A 156 7.10 -2.86 -4.19
CA LYS A 156 6.22 -2.19 -5.17
C LYS A 156 6.59 -0.72 -5.34
N THR A 157 6.98 -0.02 -4.27
CA THR A 157 7.37 1.40 -4.35
C THR A 157 8.64 1.62 -5.16
N GLY A 158 9.60 0.68 -5.08
CA GLY A 158 10.81 0.70 -5.90
C GLY A 158 10.51 0.44 -7.38
N ILE A 159 9.76 -0.62 -7.68
CA ILE A 159 9.39 -0.98 -9.06
C ILE A 159 8.58 0.14 -9.73
N TYR A 160 7.64 0.75 -8.99
CA TYR A 160 6.81 1.83 -9.49
C TYR A 160 7.62 3.03 -10.00
N ILE A 161 8.74 3.36 -9.35
CA ILE A 161 9.59 4.50 -9.76
C ILE A 161 10.17 4.26 -11.17
N PHE A 162 10.72 3.07 -11.42
CA PHE A 162 11.29 2.73 -12.73
C PHE A 162 10.21 2.64 -13.81
N LEU A 163 9.07 2.01 -13.48
CA LEU A 163 7.96 1.88 -14.41
C LEU A 163 7.36 3.25 -14.76
N ALA A 164 7.22 4.14 -13.77
CA ALA A 164 6.71 5.49 -13.99
C ALA A 164 7.62 6.30 -14.90
N HIS A 165 8.94 6.16 -14.77
CA HIS A 165 9.89 6.78 -15.68
C HIS A 165 9.72 6.29 -17.11
N PHE A 166 9.68 4.98 -17.32
CA PHE A 166 9.57 4.42 -18.67
C PHE A 166 8.25 4.77 -19.35
N MET A 167 7.13 4.77 -18.61
CA MET A 167 5.79 4.94 -19.18
C MET A 167 5.34 6.40 -19.28
N TYR A 168 5.68 7.24 -18.31
CA TYR A 168 5.06 8.57 -18.17
C TYR A 168 6.02 9.74 -18.33
N CYS A 169 7.34 9.50 -18.38
CA CYS A 169 8.30 10.60 -18.53
C CYS A 169 8.07 11.42 -19.80
N SER A 170 7.64 10.80 -20.91
CA SER A 170 7.36 11.53 -22.15
C SER A 170 6.21 12.53 -22.05
N ASN A 171 5.28 12.33 -21.11
CA ASN A 171 4.08 13.14 -20.97
C ASN A 171 4.10 14.03 -19.71
N ILE A 172 4.82 13.60 -18.68
CA ILE A 172 4.82 14.26 -17.37
C ILE A 172 6.24 14.25 -16.80
N GLU A 173 6.88 15.42 -16.84
CA GLU A 173 8.28 15.62 -16.46
C GLU A 173 8.59 15.19 -15.01
N LYS A 174 7.61 15.26 -14.10
CA LYS A 174 7.77 14.87 -12.69
C LYS A 174 8.10 13.38 -12.49
N TYR A 175 7.83 12.53 -13.48
CA TYR A 175 8.14 11.11 -13.44
C TYR A 175 9.47 10.77 -14.14
N CYS A 176 10.14 11.76 -14.73
CA CYS A 176 11.41 11.57 -15.39
C CYS A 176 12.55 11.43 -14.38
N LEU A 177 13.28 10.31 -14.36
CA LEU A 177 14.52 10.18 -13.58
C LEU A 177 15.63 11.11 -14.10
N PHE A 178 15.56 11.52 -15.36
CA PHE A 178 16.44 12.49 -16.01
C PHE A 178 15.52 13.42 -16.83
N PRO A 179 15.49 14.76 -16.64
CA PRO A 179 16.47 15.65 -16.02
C PRO A 179 15.93 16.31 -14.73
N LEU A 180 15.62 15.52 -13.70
CA LEU A 180 15.26 16.05 -12.38
C LEU A 180 16.44 16.82 -11.76
N ASP A 181 16.12 17.77 -10.88
CA ASP A 181 17.09 18.35 -9.94
C ASP A 181 17.92 17.24 -9.31
N ARG A 182 19.25 17.41 -9.35
CA ARG A 182 20.22 16.38 -8.95
C ARG A 182 19.89 15.78 -7.58
N TRP A 183 19.41 16.61 -6.67
CA TRP A 183 19.03 16.23 -5.31
C TRP A 183 17.78 15.34 -5.25
N GLN A 184 16.70 15.68 -5.97
CA GLN A 184 15.45 14.90 -5.98
C GLN A 184 15.64 13.55 -6.66
N ARG A 185 16.42 13.51 -7.75
CA ARG A 185 16.78 12.27 -8.43
C ARG A 185 17.57 11.33 -7.53
N ASP A 186 18.64 11.83 -6.91
CA ASP A 186 19.55 11.01 -6.12
C ASP A 186 18.82 10.42 -4.88
N ILE A 187 17.93 11.19 -4.25
CA ILE A 187 17.05 10.71 -3.17
C ILE A 187 16.05 9.65 -3.67
N THR A 188 15.40 9.89 -4.80
CA THR A 188 14.40 8.97 -5.35
C THR A 188 15.04 7.63 -5.74
N LEU A 189 16.22 7.67 -6.38
CA LEU A 189 16.99 6.47 -6.71
C LEU A 189 17.49 5.75 -5.44
N ALA A 190 18.04 6.47 -4.47
CA ALA A 190 18.47 5.88 -3.20
C ALA A 190 17.31 5.20 -2.47
N SER A 191 16.13 5.84 -2.42
CA SER A 191 14.92 5.27 -1.82
C SER A 191 14.49 3.95 -2.49
N ALA A 192 14.56 3.88 -3.83
CA ALA A 192 14.20 2.70 -4.60
C ALA A 192 15.21 1.57 -4.36
N LEU A 193 16.51 1.87 -4.43
CA LEU A 193 17.59 0.91 -4.23
C LEU A 193 17.58 0.36 -2.80
N MET A 194 17.40 1.21 -1.78
CA MET A 194 17.28 0.79 -0.39
C MET A 194 16.07 -0.13 -0.18
N SER A 195 14.92 0.19 -0.78
CA SER A 195 13.71 -0.64 -0.68
C SER A 195 13.91 -2.01 -1.32
N ILE A 196 14.49 -2.06 -2.52
CA ILE A 196 14.79 -3.32 -3.22
C ILE A 196 15.81 -4.15 -2.44
N PHE A 197 16.92 -3.53 -2.02
CA PHE A 197 17.96 -4.18 -1.25
C PHE A 197 17.42 -4.75 0.06
N GLY A 198 16.65 -3.96 0.83
CA GLY A 198 16.05 -4.40 2.08
C GLY A 198 15.10 -5.60 1.90
N VAL A 199 14.31 -5.64 0.83
CA VAL A 199 13.45 -6.79 0.51
C VAL A 199 14.27 -8.05 0.21
N ILE A 200 15.31 -7.92 -0.61
CA ILE A 200 16.20 -9.04 -0.96
C ILE A 200 16.92 -9.55 0.29
N SER A 201 17.48 -8.66 1.10
CA SER A 201 18.13 -9.00 2.37
C SER A 201 17.18 -9.70 3.34
N TYR A 202 15.93 -9.25 3.44
CA TYR A 202 14.91 -9.91 4.26
C TYR A 202 14.60 -11.33 3.77
N GLY A 203 14.52 -11.53 2.46
CA GLY A 203 14.32 -12.84 1.85
C GLY A 203 15.43 -13.82 2.22
N PHE A 204 16.70 -13.42 2.04
CA PHE A 204 17.85 -14.23 2.43
C PHE A 204 17.90 -14.49 3.94
N ALA A 205 17.65 -13.47 4.77
CA ALA A 205 17.63 -13.60 6.22
C ALA A 205 16.54 -14.58 6.68
N THR A 206 15.38 -14.56 6.03
CA THR A 206 14.27 -15.46 6.32
C THR A 206 14.58 -16.90 5.92
N LYS A 207 15.17 -17.11 4.73
CA LYS A 207 15.63 -18.44 4.30
C LYS A 207 16.61 -19.05 5.31
N LYS A 208 17.66 -18.29 5.67
CA LYS A 208 18.68 -18.73 6.64
C LYS A 208 18.10 -18.97 8.05
N TYR A 209 17.12 -18.18 8.47
CA TYR A 209 16.44 -18.38 9.76
C TYR A 209 15.64 -19.68 9.78
N ASN A 210 14.94 -20.00 8.71
CA ASN A 210 14.17 -21.24 8.60
C ASN A 210 15.08 -22.47 8.53
N GLU A 211 16.19 -22.40 7.79
CA GLU A 211 17.21 -23.47 7.73
C GLU A 211 17.81 -23.81 9.10
N LYS A 212 17.99 -22.81 9.97
CA LYS A 212 18.49 -23.04 11.35
C LYS A 212 17.47 -23.63 12.31
N LYS A 213 16.19 -23.62 11.95
CA LYS A 213 15.08 -24.05 12.79
C LYS A 213 14.53 -25.43 12.40
N ALA A 214 14.79 -25.86 11.16
CA ALA A 214 14.54 -27.21 10.68
C ALA A 214 15.61 -28.18 11.21
#